data_AF-A0A2W4LNR9-F1
#
_entry.id   AF-A0A2W4LNR9-F1
#
_cell.length_a   1.000
_cell.length_b   1.000
_cell.length_c   1.000
_cell.angle_alpha   90.00
_cell.angle_beta   90.00
_cell.angle_gamma   90.00
#
_symmetry.space_group_name_H-M   'P 1'
#
loop_
_entity.id
_entity.type
_entity.pdbx_description
1 polymer ?
#
loop_
_entity_poly.entity_id
_entity_poly.type
_entity_poly.pdbx_seq_one_letter_code
_entity_poly.pdbx_strand_id
1 'polypeptide(L)'
;MTRTDDVPTSMVRMSGGSAWRCSMLVIVQWPRSVCGSQPGVCQRCGAGASCAIRRGPSAGAGDRVSSSEGGAPRSRGVGRSSAASPAPPVGSITCVRCHMPPEAPRSIRPGRRRFLTALGTAPAALSLRPRRASARQGPSAAASIWVDAGRELWEIPAGLRGFNFWGTRSDEAFFPEYRKIGVSLLRFPPGRTGDENDLSQQLMDESGTVARGLGAQLIVQVRLRNGVPERAADNVRYMNKEKQYGAEYWEVGNEPDLYVARPGEPPLDPAWYAEQFRAYVAAMKAVDPSIKVLGPVVSNEGKLDEWMRPFITACGGIADGLSWHFYPGDSRTPEPELLASTARFDRAVERIRSWWRDPAINPDGHRREVPIVLSEYAASWQSNSSKNLTTQAAAIWTADMLGRLMVNRIALAAYFAMWGINFHGVWDRRGNIRPVYHTFRLFSQFGDRLLAAETDQALLPAYAGRRPDGALSVMVINKSPDTAYAGTVEIRGARAAGRAEVWQHVEGQEVAVAPYAGPLEPLEVTFPPYSTTLLVIPVEPGAPELLRGALGATAVAAGVVGAMWAYRARRGRRGAKGAPA
;
A
#
# COMPACT_ATOMS: atom_id res chain seq x y z
N MET A 1 -45.89 15.42 -26.09
CA MET A 1 -46.22 16.61 -26.91
C MET A 1 -44.96 17.44 -27.04
N THR A 2 -44.52 17.56 -28.28
CA THR A 2 -43.35 18.26 -28.79
C THR A 2 -43.42 19.77 -28.57
N ARG A 3 -42.29 20.41 -28.29
CA ARG A 3 -41.86 21.60 -29.05
C ARG A 3 -40.38 21.86 -28.91
N THR A 4 -39.81 22.11 -30.07
CA THR A 4 -38.44 22.32 -30.49
C THR A 4 -38.12 23.81 -30.60
N ASP A 5 -36.86 24.09 -30.97
CA ASP A 5 -36.33 25.30 -31.65
C ASP A 5 -35.89 26.44 -30.70
N ASP A 6 -34.75 27.14 -30.89
CA ASP A 6 -33.79 27.17 -31.99
C ASP A 6 -32.48 27.85 -31.56
N VAL A 7 -31.39 27.53 -32.28
CA VAL A 7 -30.07 28.19 -32.26
C VAL A 7 -29.97 29.13 -33.47
N PRO A 8 -29.16 30.21 -33.44
CA PRO A 8 -28.59 30.72 -34.68
C PRO A 8 -27.06 30.74 -34.69
N THR A 9 -26.54 30.10 -35.72
CA THR A 9 -25.17 30.13 -36.22
C THR A 9 -25.03 31.31 -37.19
N SER A 10 -23.92 32.06 -37.16
CA SER A 10 -23.53 32.93 -38.27
C SER A 10 -22.08 32.69 -38.67
N MET A 11 -21.91 32.20 -39.91
CA MET A 11 -20.65 31.97 -40.60
C MET A 11 -20.52 33.04 -41.69
N VAL A 12 -19.41 33.77 -41.73
CA VAL A 12 -19.04 34.66 -42.85
C VAL A 12 -17.67 34.23 -43.38
N ARG A 13 -17.62 33.91 -44.68
CA ARG A 13 -16.40 33.71 -45.49
C ARG A 13 -16.09 35.01 -46.23
N MET A 14 -14.83 35.47 -46.20
CA MET A 14 -14.19 36.14 -47.33
C MET A 14 -12.67 35.94 -47.29
N SER A 15 -12.09 35.96 -48.49
CA SER A 15 -10.76 35.52 -48.92
C SER A 15 -9.76 36.67 -49.09
N GLY A 16 -8.47 36.38 -48.87
CA GLY A 16 -7.34 36.96 -49.63
C GLY A 16 -6.44 37.98 -48.93
N GLY A 17 -5.11 37.78 -49.02
CA GLY A 17 -4.12 38.86 -49.03
C GLY A 17 -3.16 39.01 -47.84
N SER A 18 -1.92 38.53 -48.05
CA SER A 18 -0.63 39.20 -47.76
C SER A 18 -0.34 39.88 -46.39
N ALA A 19 0.50 39.18 -45.61
CA ALA A 19 1.58 39.64 -44.72
C ALA A 19 1.71 41.12 -44.31
N TRP A 20 1.64 41.38 -42.99
CA TRP A 20 2.60 42.19 -42.20
C TRP A 20 2.55 41.72 -40.74
N ARG A 21 3.69 41.34 -40.15
CA ARG A 21 3.81 40.96 -38.72
C ARG A 21 4.06 42.22 -37.89
N CYS A 22 3.13 42.57 -37.00
CA CYS A 22 3.40 43.37 -35.81
C CYS A 22 3.48 42.43 -34.60
N SER A 23 4.62 42.41 -33.93
CA SER A 23 4.85 41.64 -32.72
C SER A 23 4.25 42.38 -31.52
N MET A 24 3.22 41.81 -30.89
CA MET A 24 2.70 42.28 -29.61
C MET A 24 3.38 41.49 -28.48
N LEU A 25 4.00 42.23 -27.58
CA LEU A 25 4.70 41.75 -26.39
C LEU A 25 3.67 41.28 -25.35
N VAL A 26 3.58 39.98 -25.07
CA VAL A 26 2.82 39.47 -23.91
C VAL A 26 3.79 39.23 -22.76
N ILE A 27 3.67 40.03 -21.72
CA ILE A 27 4.37 39.85 -20.43
C ILE A 27 3.56 38.86 -19.60
N VAL A 28 4.10 37.67 -19.33
CA VAL A 28 3.54 36.73 -18.35
C VAL A 28 4.52 36.64 -17.18
N GLN A 29 4.10 37.11 -16.00
CA GLN A 29 4.80 36.91 -14.74
C GLN A 29 4.49 35.51 -14.18
N TRP A 30 5.52 34.79 -13.73
CA TRP A 30 5.40 33.51 -13.01
C TRP A 30 6.01 33.64 -11.60
N PRO A 31 5.42 33.02 -10.56
CA PRO A 31 5.94 33.08 -9.20
C PRO A 31 7.26 32.29 -9.01
N ARG A 32 8.13 32.81 -8.14
CA ARG A 32 9.44 32.26 -7.77
C ARG A 32 9.31 31.03 -6.87
N SER A 33 9.63 29.85 -7.39
CA SER A 33 10.04 28.70 -6.55
C SER A 33 10.72 27.59 -7.38
N VAL A 34 11.87 27.89 -8.00
CA VAL A 34 12.80 26.85 -8.49
C VAL A 34 14.23 27.38 -8.37
N CYS A 35 14.86 27.18 -7.21
CA CYS A 35 16.32 27.25 -7.07
C CYS A 35 16.74 26.25 -5.98
N GLY A 36 17.14 25.05 -6.39
CA GLY A 36 17.90 24.13 -5.55
C GLY A 36 19.35 24.58 -5.43
N SER A 37 19.94 24.39 -4.25
CA SER A 37 21.28 24.85 -3.90
C SER A 37 22.37 23.89 -4.39
N GLN A 38 22.85 24.04 -5.63
CA GLN A 38 24.23 23.69 -6.05
C GLN A 38 24.65 24.51 -7.30
N PRO A 39 25.91 25.00 -7.40
CA PRO A 39 26.36 25.73 -8.58
C PRO A 39 26.76 24.78 -9.72
N GLY A 40 26.16 24.93 -10.92
CA GLY A 40 26.74 24.39 -12.17
C GLY A 40 25.87 23.51 -13.08
N VAL A 41 24.57 23.29 -12.82
CA VAL A 41 23.72 22.45 -13.68
C VAL A 41 22.39 23.13 -14.02
N CYS A 42 22.12 23.34 -15.31
CA CYS A 42 20.84 23.82 -15.82
C CYS A 42 20.06 22.63 -16.45
N GLN A 43 18.92 22.25 -15.87
CA GLN A 43 18.13 21.04 -16.21
C GLN A 43 17.29 21.16 -17.50
N ARG A 44 17.81 21.74 -18.59
CA ARG A 44 17.07 21.81 -19.88
C ARG A 44 17.80 21.32 -21.12
N CYS A 45 19.04 20.84 -21.01
CA CYS A 45 19.77 20.27 -22.15
C CYS A 45 20.14 18.82 -21.86
N GLY A 46 19.71 17.88 -22.72
CA GLY A 46 20.14 16.49 -22.70
C GLY A 46 21.64 16.33 -23.00
N ALA A 47 22.18 15.14 -22.70
CA ALA A 47 23.60 14.83 -22.78
C ALA A 47 24.24 15.25 -24.13
N GLY A 48 25.28 16.08 -24.09
CA GLY A 48 26.13 16.36 -25.26
C GLY A 48 26.59 17.81 -25.52
N ALA A 49 26.37 18.79 -24.64
CA ALA A 49 26.85 20.17 -24.85
C ALA A 49 27.81 20.64 -23.75
N SER A 50 28.98 21.16 -24.13
CA SER A 50 29.99 21.74 -23.21
C SER A 50 29.78 23.25 -23.05
N CYS A 51 29.95 23.79 -21.83
CA CYS A 51 29.77 25.20 -21.52
C CYS A 51 31.11 25.83 -21.12
N ALA A 52 31.54 26.88 -21.83
CA ALA A 52 32.75 27.63 -21.50
C ALA A 52 32.42 28.88 -20.65
N ILE A 53 33.09 29.03 -19.51
CA ILE A 53 32.99 30.20 -18.63
C ILE A 53 34.18 31.13 -18.90
N ARG A 54 33.94 32.38 -19.32
CA ARG A 54 34.97 33.45 -19.28
C ARG A 54 34.84 34.21 -17.97
N ARG A 55 35.90 34.24 -17.16
CA ARG A 55 36.04 35.14 -15.99
C ARG A 55 36.81 36.40 -16.40
N GLY A 56 36.31 37.58 -16.01
CA GLY A 56 37.06 38.84 -16.05
C GLY A 56 38.06 38.95 -14.87
N PRO A 57 39.06 39.83 -14.94
CA PRO A 57 40.25 39.77 -14.09
C PRO A 57 40.00 40.23 -12.65
N SER A 58 40.62 39.52 -11.71
CA SER A 58 40.69 39.82 -10.27
C SER A 58 41.99 40.55 -9.91
N ALA A 59 41.91 41.59 -9.09
CA ALA A 59 43.07 42.21 -8.43
C ALA A 59 43.32 41.61 -7.04
N GLY A 60 44.41 40.83 -6.95
CA GLY A 60 45.48 40.84 -5.94
C GLY A 60 45.22 40.89 -4.42
N ALA A 61 45.80 39.86 -3.77
CA ALA A 61 46.51 39.82 -2.46
C ALA A 61 45.69 39.98 -1.17
N GLY A 62 45.93 39.24 -0.08
CA GLY A 62 46.97 38.27 0.25
C GLY A 62 46.76 37.77 1.70
N ASP A 63 47.25 36.55 1.93
CA ASP A 63 47.68 35.93 3.20
C ASP A 63 46.78 35.80 4.45
N ARG A 64 46.46 34.52 4.69
CA ARG A 64 46.40 33.73 5.94
C ARG A 64 46.59 34.49 7.26
N VAL A 65 45.73 34.21 8.24
CA VAL A 65 46.08 33.48 9.49
C VAL A 65 44.79 33.03 10.22
N SER A 66 44.87 31.83 10.78
CA SER A 66 43.93 31.13 11.66
C SER A 66 43.57 31.88 12.96
N SER A 67 42.35 31.76 13.44
CA SER A 67 42.08 31.63 14.89
C SER A 67 40.66 31.11 15.18
N SER A 68 40.64 30.16 16.11
CA SER A 68 39.54 29.49 16.77
C SER A 68 39.07 30.26 18.00
N GLU A 69 37.78 30.07 18.37
CA GLU A 69 37.17 30.19 19.72
C GLU A 69 37.28 31.58 20.41
N GLY A 70 36.29 32.12 21.12
CA GLY A 70 35.00 31.70 21.65
C GLY A 70 34.56 32.77 22.67
N GLY A 71 33.31 32.72 23.14
CA GLY A 71 32.93 33.19 24.48
C GLY A 71 32.60 34.68 24.70
N ALA A 72 31.30 34.96 24.72
CA ALA A 72 30.50 36.07 25.31
C ALA A 72 30.91 36.63 26.72
N PRO A 73 30.12 37.50 27.39
CA PRO A 73 29.39 38.75 27.01
C PRO A 73 29.55 39.90 28.06
N ARG A 74 28.94 41.08 27.79
CA ARG A 74 28.37 42.16 28.69
C ARG A 74 28.47 43.51 27.93
N SER A 75 27.64 44.55 28.05
CA SER A 75 26.40 44.89 28.77
C SER A 75 25.94 46.30 28.32
N ARG A 76 24.61 46.54 28.28
CA ARG A 76 23.83 47.80 28.50
C ARG A 76 24.17 49.10 27.71
N GLY A 77 23.14 49.71 27.11
CA GLY A 77 23.12 51.16 26.83
C GLY A 77 22.12 51.68 25.78
N VAL A 78 20.91 52.02 26.25
CA VAL A 78 19.84 52.93 25.74
C VAL A 78 20.12 53.85 24.52
N GLY A 79 19.15 53.98 23.59
CA GLY A 79 18.89 55.26 22.88
C GLY A 79 18.38 55.23 21.42
N ARG A 80 17.04 55.33 21.25
CA ARG A 80 16.23 55.99 20.19
C ARG A 80 16.58 55.97 18.67
N SER A 81 15.55 55.52 17.93
CA SER A 81 14.93 56.09 16.70
C SER A 81 15.59 56.01 15.31
N SER A 82 14.81 55.39 14.41
CA SER A 82 14.47 55.79 13.03
C SER A 82 15.29 55.27 11.84
N ALA A 83 14.51 55.00 10.78
CA ALA A 83 14.84 54.91 9.36
C ALA A 83 15.39 53.57 8.81
N ALA A 84 14.56 52.99 7.94
CA ALA A 84 14.88 51.92 7.00
C ALA A 84 15.84 52.39 5.90
N SER A 85 16.71 51.48 5.43
CA SER A 85 17.38 51.52 4.12
C SER A 85 18.08 50.19 3.78
N PRO A 86 18.39 49.91 2.50
CA PRO A 86 18.09 48.63 1.85
C PRO A 86 19.29 47.66 1.74
N ALA A 87 18.96 46.41 1.38
CA ALA A 87 19.90 45.33 1.08
C ALA A 87 20.76 45.59 -0.19
N PRO A 88 21.98 45.03 -0.28
CA PRO A 88 22.90 45.21 -1.42
C PRO A 88 22.43 44.44 -2.69
N PRO A 89 22.91 44.83 -3.89
CA PRO A 89 22.36 44.34 -5.15
C PRO A 89 22.77 42.89 -5.45
N VAL A 90 21.80 42.07 -5.81
CA VAL A 90 22.02 40.73 -6.38
C VAL A 90 22.25 40.88 -7.89
N GLY A 91 23.41 40.44 -8.36
CA GLY A 91 23.77 40.45 -9.78
C GLY A 91 22.78 39.64 -10.63
N SER A 92 22.32 40.22 -11.72
CA SER A 92 21.48 39.58 -12.74
C SER A 92 22.34 38.70 -13.67
N ILE A 93 21.96 37.42 -13.83
CA ILE A 93 22.48 36.55 -14.89
C ILE A 93 21.54 36.68 -16.09
N THR A 94 22.07 37.17 -17.22
CA THR A 94 21.32 37.29 -18.48
C THR A 94 21.80 36.20 -19.45
N CYS A 95 20.91 35.28 -19.85
CA CYS A 95 21.18 34.35 -20.96
C CYS A 95 20.94 35.05 -22.30
N VAL A 96 21.94 35.08 -23.18
CA VAL A 96 21.83 35.62 -24.54
C VAL A 96 22.01 34.48 -25.57
N ARG A 97 20.92 34.17 -26.29
CA ARG A 97 20.80 33.58 -27.65
C ARG A 97 21.39 32.18 -27.91
N CYS A 98 20.52 31.21 -28.27
CA CYS A 98 20.88 29.99 -28.99
C CYS A 98 20.53 30.15 -30.49
N HIS A 99 21.42 29.76 -31.40
CA HIS A 99 21.16 29.68 -32.85
C HIS A 99 20.87 28.22 -33.25
N MET A 100 19.84 28.02 -34.08
CA MET A 100 19.55 26.76 -34.79
C MET A 100 19.74 27.00 -36.30
N PRO A 101 20.35 26.09 -37.07
CA PRO A 101 20.44 26.21 -38.52
C PRO A 101 19.09 25.81 -39.19
N PRO A 102 18.75 26.37 -40.37
CA PRO A 102 17.47 26.11 -41.02
C PRO A 102 17.47 24.81 -41.85
N GLU A 103 16.38 24.05 -41.77
CA GLU A 103 16.07 22.93 -42.67
C GLU A 103 15.44 23.44 -43.98
N ALA A 104 15.92 22.94 -45.13
CA ALA A 104 15.39 23.24 -46.46
C ALA A 104 14.45 22.11 -46.95
N PRO A 105 13.38 22.42 -47.70
CA PRO A 105 12.37 21.43 -48.10
C PRO A 105 12.82 20.64 -49.35
N ARG A 106 12.66 19.31 -49.34
CA ARG A 106 12.89 18.46 -50.52
C ARG A 106 11.56 18.01 -51.14
N SER A 107 11.36 18.43 -52.39
CA SER A 107 10.36 17.90 -53.31
C SER A 107 10.87 16.60 -53.94
N ILE A 108 9.97 15.63 -54.17
CA ILE A 108 10.27 14.36 -54.84
C ILE A 108 9.76 14.44 -56.28
N ARG A 109 10.66 14.24 -57.25
CA ARG A 109 10.33 13.82 -58.63
C ARG A 109 11.19 12.59 -58.99
N PRO A 110 10.69 11.69 -59.86
CA PRO A 110 11.28 10.37 -60.06
C PRO A 110 12.36 10.39 -61.16
N GLY A 111 13.49 9.71 -60.91
CA GLY A 111 14.58 9.53 -61.86
C GLY A 111 15.15 8.11 -61.79
N ARG A 112 15.08 7.40 -62.91
CA ARG A 112 15.56 6.02 -63.13
C ARG A 112 17.09 5.93 -63.26
N ARG A 113 17.59 4.70 -63.04
CA ARG A 113 18.90 4.08 -63.42
C ARG A 113 20.06 4.37 -62.44
N ARG A 114 20.91 3.42 -62.04
CA ARG A 114 21.43 2.21 -62.71
C ARG A 114 21.91 1.18 -61.68
N PHE A 115 21.82 -0.09 -62.05
CA PHE A 115 22.40 -1.26 -61.38
C PHE A 115 23.93 -1.20 -61.36
N LEU A 116 24.52 -1.54 -60.21
CA LEU A 116 25.85 -2.16 -60.11
C LEU A 116 25.78 -3.25 -59.05
N THR A 117 25.92 -4.48 -59.53
CA THR A 117 26.01 -5.73 -58.78
C THR A 117 27.39 -5.83 -58.13
N ALA A 118 27.43 -5.89 -56.80
CA ALA A 118 28.62 -6.32 -56.06
C ALA A 118 28.20 -7.47 -55.12
N LEU A 119 28.87 -8.61 -55.29
CA LEU A 119 28.72 -9.82 -54.50
C LEU A 119 29.02 -9.54 -53.02
N GLY A 120 27.99 -9.69 -52.17
CA GLY A 120 28.10 -9.65 -50.73
C GLY A 120 27.85 -11.04 -50.15
N THR A 121 28.84 -11.57 -49.43
CA THR A 121 28.82 -12.80 -48.65
C THR A 121 27.67 -12.78 -47.62
N ALA A 122 26.89 -13.86 -47.56
CA ALA A 122 25.86 -14.04 -46.55
C ALA A 122 26.49 -14.28 -45.16
N PRO A 123 26.16 -13.51 -44.11
CA PRO A 123 26.53 -13.90 -42.76
C PRO A 123 25.59 -15.02 -42.32
N ALA A 124 26.19 -16.13 -41.86
CA ALA A 124 25.48 -17.20 -41.20
C ALA A 124 24.69 -16.64 -40.00
N ALA A 125 23.37 -16.82 -40.00
CA ALA A 125 22.52 -16.50 -38.88
C ALA A 125 22.88 -17.44 -37.71
N LEU A 126 23.68 -16.95 -36.76
CA LEU A 126 23.78 -17.57 -35.44
C LEU A 126 22.40 -17.45 -34.79
N SER A 127 21.64 -18.55 -34.77
CA SER A 127 20.51 -18.75 -33.88
C SER A 127 21.00 -18.60 -32.44
N LEU A 128 20.90 -17.39 -31.88
CA LEU A 128 20.96 -17.16 -30.44
C LEU A 128 19.75 -17.83 -29.82
N ARG A 129 19.91 -19.11 -29.44
CA ARG A 129 18.99 -19.74 -28.50
C ARG A 129 18.98 -18.87 -27.24
N PRO A 130 17.82 -18.47 -26.72
CA PRO A 130 17.79 -17.77 -25.44
C PRO A 130 18.47 -18.68 -24.42
N ARG A 131 19.55 -18.17 -23.79
CA ARG A 131 20.12 -18.80 -22.61
C ARG A 131 18.99 -18.88 -21.60
N ARG A 132 18.46 -20.09 -21.34
CA ARG A 132 17.73 -20.36 -20.10
C ARG A 132 18.66 -19.91 -18.99
N ALA A 133 18.30 -18.85 -18.27
CA ALA A 133 18.92 -18.55 -17.00
C ALA A 133 18.72 -19.81 -16.14
N SER A 134 19.81 -20.55 -15.91
CA SER A 134 19.82 -21.58 -14.88
C SER A 134 19.65 -20.81 -13.58
N ALA A 135 18.44 -20.82 -13.02
CA ALA A 135 18.22 -20.35 -11.67
C ALA A 135 19.19 -21.14 -10.79
N ARG A 136 20.13 -20.45 -10.14
CA ARG A 136 20.91 -21.05 -9.06
C ARG A 136 19.89 -21.64 -8.09
N GLN A 137 19.84 -22.96 -7.98
CA GLN A 137 19.05 -23.62 -6.95
C GLN A 137 19.73 -23.27 -5.62
N GLY A 138 19.20 -22.25 -4.94
CA GLY A 138 19.53 -21.98 -3.55
C GLY A 138 19.14 -23.17 -2.66
N PRO A 139 19.46 -23.12 -1.36
CA PRO A 139 18.99 -24.14 -0.43
C PRO A 139 17.47 -24.29 -0.54
N SER A 140 17.00 -25.54 -0.62
CA SER A 140 15.59 -25.90 -0.58
C SER A 140 15.31 -26.55 0.77
N ALA A 141 14.38 -25.99 1.54
CA ALA A 141 13.91 -26.56 2.80
C ALA A 141 12.51 -27.16 2.62
N ALA A 142 12.20 -28.23 3.35
CA ALA A 142 10.84 -28.75 3.41
C ALA A 142 9.96 -27.82 4.24
N ALA A 143 8.68 -27.69 3.87
CA ALA A 143 7.68 -26.98 4.65
C ALA A 143 6.34 -27.72 4.60
N SER A 144 5.60 -27.67 5.69
CA SER A 144 4.27 -28.26 5.80
C SER A 144 3.27 -27.16 6.13
N ILE A 145 2.18 -27.11 5.36
CA ILE A 145 1.08 -26.14 5.53
C ILE A 145 -0.21 -26.94 5.69
N TRP A 146 -0.94 -26.67 6.76
CA TRP A 146 -2.22 -27.31 7.04
C TRP A 146 -3.34 -26.30 6.93
N VAL A 147 -4.40 -26.66 6.21
CA VAL A 147 -5.61 -25.85 6.07
C VAL A 147 -6.81 -26.63 6.56
N ASP A 148 -7.55 -26.07 7.51
CA ASP A 148 -8.82 -26.63 7.96
C ASP A 148 -9.97 -25.96 7.19
N ALA A 149 -10.46 -26.64 6.16
CA ALA A 149 -11.53 -26.13 5.31
C ALA A 149 -12.88 -26.05 6.05
N GLY A 150 -13.06 -26.80 7.13
CA GLY A 150 -14.29 -26.81 7.92
C GLY A 150 -14.33 -25.72 9.00
N ARG A 151 -13.18 -25.11 9.33
CA ARG A 151 -13.05 -24.13 10.41
C ARG A 151 -12.88 -22.71 9.87
N GLU A 152 -14.02 -22.05 9.69
CA GLU A 152 -14.05 -20.62 9.40
C GLU A 152 -13.77 -19.79 10.66
N LEU A 153 -12.92 -18.78 10.52
CA LEU A 153 -12.50 -17.89 11.61
C LEU A 153 -13.19 -16.54 11.57
N TRP A 154 -13.48 -16.02 10.37
CA TRP A 154 -13.98 -14.66 10.20
C TRP A 154 -14.47 -14.38 8.77
N GLU A 155 -15.47 -13.51 8.62
CA GLU A 155 -15.83 -12.89 7.35
C GLU A 155 -14.95 -11.64 7.13
N ILE A 156 -14.20 -11.63 6.04
CA ILE A 156 -13.25 -10.58 5.70
C ILE A 156 -14.02 -9.41 5.07
N PRO A 157 -14.00 -8.22 5.69
CA PRO A 157 -14.67 -7.05 5.15
C PRO A 157 -13.96 -6.57 3.89
N ALA A 158 -14.73 -6.00 2.96
CA ALA A 158 -14.19 -5.47 1.71
C ALA A 158 -13.07 -4.43 1.94
N GLY A 159 -13.21 -3.60 2.99
CA GLY A 159 -12.35 -2.46 3.27
C GLY A 159 -10.87 -2.74 3.59
N LEU A 160 -10.41 -3.99 3.55
CA LEU A 160 -8.98 -4.31 3.63
C LEU A 160 -8.18 -4.03 2.34
N ARG A 161 -8.87 -3.78 1.23
CA ARG A 161 -8.25 -3.39 -0.05
C ARG A 161 -8.39 -1.89 -0.29
N GLY A 162 -8.07 -1.11 0.74
CA GLY A 162 -8.18 0.33 0.73
C GLY A 162 -6.89 1.06 0.40
N PHE A 163 -7.02 2.30 -0.06
CA PHE A 163 -5.89 3.15 -0.40
C PHE A 163 -6.11 4.60 0.01
N ASN A 164 -5.00 5.27 0.37
CA ASN A 164 -4.94 6.72 0.49
C ASN A 164 -5.00 7.36 -0.90
N PHE A 165 -5.89 8.35 -1.07
CA PHE A 165 -6.29 8.86 -2.38
C PHE A 165 -6.36 10.39 -2.47
N TRP A 166 -5.79 10.95 -3.54
CA TRP A 166 -5.71 12.39 -3.80
C TRP A 166 -6.56 12.85 -5.00
N GLY A 167 -7.56 12.07 -5.43
CA GLY A 167 -8.37 12.43 -6.61
C GLY A 167 -7.68 12.19 -7.97
N THR A 168 -6.43 11.70 -7.94
CA THR A 168 -5.66 11.39 -9.17
C THR A 168 -6.33 10.28 -9.97
N ARG A 169 -6.55 10.48 -11.28
CA ARG A 169 -7.08 9.46 -12.21
C ARG A 169 -8.45 8.91 -11.77
N SER A 170 -9.36 9.83 -11.47
CA SER A 170 -10.73 9.54 -11.02
C SER A 170 -11.70 9.21 -12.15
N ASP A 171 -11.26 9.28 -13.40
CA ASP A 171 -12.08 8.99 -14.57
C ASP A 171 -12.36 7.49 -14.73
N GLU A 172 -13.52 7.17 -15.30
CA GLU A 172 -14.01 5.79 -15.43
C GLU A 172 -13.07 4.87 -16.24
N ALA A 173 -12.21 5.44 -17.09
CA ALA A 173 -11.26 4.67 -17.87
C ALA A 173 -10.22 3.93 -17.00
N PHE A 174 -10.00 4.38 -15.75
CA PHE A 174 -9.12 3.68 -14.80
C PHE A 174 -9.84 2.63 -13.95
N PHE A 175 -11.17 2.57 -13.95
CA PHE A 175 -11.91 1.63 -13.10
C PHE A 175 -11.56 0.15 -13.39
N PRO A 176 -11.35 -0.29 -14.64
CA PRO A 176 -10.86 -1.64 -14.90
C PRO A 176 -9.51 -1.94 -14.21
N GLU A 177 -8.60 -0.97 -14.12
CA GLU A 177 -7.31 -1.14 -13.44
C GLU A 177 -7.47 -1.23 -11.92
N TYR A 178 -8.38 -0.43 -11.34
CA TYR A 178 -8.70 -0.50 -9.93
C TYR A 178 -9.36 -1.84 -9.54
N ARG A 179 -10.22 -2.39 -10.41
CA ARG A 179 -10.83 -3.71 -10.18
C ARG A 179 -9.81 -4.85 -10.16
N LYS A 180 -8.72 -4.78 -10.94
CA LYS A 180 -7.67 -5.82 -10.93
C LYS A 180 -7.02 -6.02 -9.57
N ILE A 181 -6.90 -4.95 -8.78
CA ILE A 181 -6.35 -4.99 -7.42
C ILE A 181 -7.42 -4.93 -6.33
N GLY A 182 -8.70 -4.95 -6.73
CA GLY A 182 -9.85 -5.01 -5.82
C GLY A 182 -10.02 -3.77 -4.94
N VAL A 183 -9.71 -2.56 -5.45
CA VAL A 183 -9.94 -1.30 -4.70
C VAL A 183 -11.38 -1.27 -4.18
N SER A 184 -11.54 -1.19 -2.87
CA SER A 184 -12.85 -1.20 -2.21
C SER A 184 -12.95 -0.26 -1.01
N LEU A 185 -11.92 0.55 -0.76
CA LEU A 185 -11.95 1.64 0.20
C LEU A 185 -11.03 2.78 -0.27
N LEU A 186 -11.49 4.03 -0.13
CA LEU A 186 -10.66 5.23 -0.34
C LEU A 186 -10.64 6.08 0.92
N ARG A 187 -9.44 6.45 1.39
CA ARG A 187 -9.24 7.46 2.42
C ARG A 187 -8.78 8.78 1.80
N PHE A 188 -9.46 9.88 2.08
CA PHE A 188 -9.12 11.19 1.52
C PHE A 188 -9.63 12.39 2.36
N PRO A 189 -9.04 13.60 2.21
CA PRO A 189 -7.67 13.83 1.78
C PRO A 189 -6.73 13.17 2.80
N PRO A 190 -5.74 12.41 2.38
CA PRO A 190 -4.94 11.66 3.33
C PRO A 190 -3.76 12.48 3.85
N GLY A 191 -3.30 12.11 5.04
CA GLY A 191 -2.10 12.65 5.66
C GLY A 191 -2.22 14.11 6.09
N ARG A 192 -1.05 14.72 6.31
CA ARG A 192 -0.92 16.13 6.73
C ARG A 192 -1.66 17.13 5.83
N THR A 193 -1.80 16.82 4.54
CA THR A 193 -2.50 17.69 3.58
C THR A 193 -3.91 18.04 4.02
N GLY A 194 -4.63 17.11 4.66
CA GLY A 194 -5.99 17.34 5.15
C GLY A 194 -6.08 18.27 6.36
N ASP A 195 -4.98 18.52 7.08
CA ASP A 195 -4.92 19.53 8.15
C ASP A 195 -4.36 20.88 7.70
N GLU A 196 -3.59 20.88 6.61
CA GLU A 196 -3.03 22.10 6.03
C GLU A 196 -4.06 22.86 5.17
N ASN A 197 -5.07 22.16 4.64
CA ASN A 197 -6.01 22.69 3.66
C ASN A 197 -7.45 22.36 4.01
N ASP A 198 -8.37 23.23 3.59
CA ASP A 198 -9.79 22.88 3.59
C ASP A 198 -10.05 21.78 2.56
N LEU A 199 -10.92 20.83 2.91
CA LEU A 199 -11.36 19.79 1.98
C LEU A 199 -12.14 20.40 0.82
N SER A 200 -11.63 20.26 -0.40
CA SER A 200 -12.26 20.81 -1.59
C SER A 200 -13.42 19.93 -2.07
N GLN A 201 -14.46 20.56 -2.62
CA GLN A 201 -15.57 19.86 -3.29
C GLN A 201 -15.09 19.04 -4.50
N GLN A 202 -14.06 19.51 -5.21
CA GLN A 202 -13.48 18.75 -6.31
C GLN A 202 -12.95 17.39 -5.84
N LEU A 203 -12.15 17.35 -4.76
CA LEU A 203 -11.60 16.10 -4.26
C LEU A 203 -12.71 15.17 -3.69
N MET A 204 -13.73 15.76 -3.07
CA MET A 204 -14.94 15.04 -2.64
C MET A 204 -15.67 14.38 -3.81
N ASP A 205 -15.88 15.12 -4.90
CA ASP A 205 -16.54 14.62 -6.11
C ASP A 205 -15.70 13.56 -6.85
N GLU A 206 -14.39 13.78 -6.96
CA GLU A 206 -13.44 12.84 -7.56
C GLU A 206 -13.42 11.51 -6.80
N SER A 207 -13.31 11.57 -5.47
CA SER A 207 -13.33 10.39 -4.60
C SER A 207 -14.69 9.69 -4.60
N GLY A 208 -15.78 10.45 -4.56
CA GLY A 208 -17.14 9.94 -4.64
C GLY A 208 -17.44 9.25 -5.98
N THR A 209 -16.88 9.76 -7.07
CA THR A 209 -17.02 9.16 -8.42
C THR A 209 -16.35 7.80 -8.50
N VAL A 210 -15.08 7.70 -8.05
CA VAL A 210 -14.38 6.41 -8.00
C VAL A 210 -15.09 5.44 -7.06
N ALA A 211 -15.52 5.91 -5.89
CA ALA A 211 -16.21 5.08 -4.91
C ALA A 211 -17.50 4.48 -5.47
N ARG A 212 -18.35 5.31 -6.10
CA ARG A 212 -19.58 4.86 -6.73
C ARG A 212 -19.33 3.88 -7.87
N GLY A 213 -18.33 4.13 -8.73
CA GLY A 213 -18.01 3.28 -9.88
C GLY A 213 -17.44 1.90 -9.52
N LEU A 214 -16.88 1.77 -8.31
CA LEU A 214 -16.27 0.54 -7.81
C LEU A 214 -17.09 -0.14 -6.71
N GLY A 215 -18.08 0.54 -6.13
CA GLY A 215 -18.71 0.11 -4.88
C GLY A 215 -17.76 0.18 -3.69
N ALA A 216 -16.81 1.13 -3.71
CA ALA A 216 -15.84 1.29 -2.62
C ALA A 216 -16.43 2.13 -1.47
N GLN A 217 -16.02 1.79 -0.26
CA GLN A 217 -16.30 2.58 0.94
C GLN A 217 -15.41 3.84 0.97
N LEU A 218 -15.79 4.82 1.80
CA LEU A 218 -15.07 6.08 1.95
C LEU A 218 -14.74 6.34 3.43
N ILE A 219 -13.48 6.70 3.69
CA ILE A 219 -13.04 7.39 4.91
C ILE A 219 -12.70 8.83 4.53
N VAL A 220 -13.39 9.79 5.16
CA VAL A 220 -13.18 11.22 4.90
C VAL A 220 -12.48 11.87 6.08
N GLN A 221 -11.27 12.36 5.88
CA GLN A 221 -10.57 13.17 6.88
C GLN A 221 -11.09 14.60 6.85
N VAL A 222 -11.47 15.13 8.01
CA VAL A 222 -11.79 16.55 8.18
C VAL A 222 -10.65 17.27 8.89
N ARG A 223 -10.41 18.51 8.46
CA ARG A 223 -9.37 19.38 9.00
C ARG A 223 -9.60 19.62 10.49
N LEU A 224 -8.60 19.33 11.31
CA LEU A 224 -8.59 19.67 12.73
C LEU A 224 -7.75 20.92 13.01
N ARG A 225 -6.49 20.95 12.55
CA ARG A 225 -5.62 22.11 12.80
C ARG A 225 -6.13 23.33 12.03
N ASN A 226 -6.52 24.36 12.75
CA ASN A 226 -7.20 25.55 12.21
C ASN A 226 -8.56 25.23 11.52
N GLY A 227 -9.11 24.04 11.74
CA GLY A 227 -10.46 23.67 11.30
C GLY A 227 -11.50 24.01 12.36
N VAL A 228 -12.77 23.93 11.99
CA VAL A 228 -13.91 24.11 12.90
C VAL A 228 -14.99 23.02 12.68
N PRO A 229 -15.72 22.59 13.71
CA PRO A 229 -16.75 21.55 13.60
C PRO A 229 -17.83 21.84 12.56
N GLU A 230 -18.20 23.12 12.37
CA GLU A 230 -19.23 23.55 11.42
C GLU A 230 -18.81 23.23 9.99
N ARG A 231 -17.53 23.43 9.66
CA ARG A 231 -16.97 23.12 8.34
C ARG A 231 -16.95 21.61 8.08
N ALA A 232 -16.67 20.81 9.11
CA ALA A 232 -16.74 19.35 9.02
C ALA A 232 -18.20 18.89 8.80
N ALA A 233 -19.17 19.51 9.47
CA ALA A 233 -20.59 19.26 9.26
C ALA A 233 -21.04 19.63 7.83
N ASP A 234 -20.51 20.71 7.26
CA ASP A 234 -20.75 21.08 5.86
C ASP A 234 -20.21 20.05 4.87
N ASN A 235 -19.03 19.48 5.14
CA ASN A 235 -18.49 18.38 4.33
C ASN A 235 -19.42 17.15 4.38
N VAL A 236 -19.96 16.79 5.55
CA VAL A 236 -20.93 15.69 5.71
C VAL A 236 -22.18 15.95 4.88
N ARG A 237 -22.73 17.16 4.93
CA ARG A 237 -23.92 17.55 4.14
C ARG A 237 -23.66 17.45 2.66
N TYR A 238 -22.54 18.00 2.20
CA TYR A 238 -22.16 17.95 0.80
C TYR A 238 -22.06 16.49 0.33
N MET A 239 -21.28 15.67 1.03
CA MET A 239 -21.06 14.27 0.65
C MET A 239 -22.33 13.42 0.70
N ASN A 240 -23.13 13.52 1.77
CA ASN A 240 -24.19 12.55 2.03
C ASN A 240 -25.60 13.06 1.74
N LYS A 241 -25.86 14.37 1.87
CA LYS A 241 -27.19 14.94 1.64
C LYS A 241 -27.33 15.52 0.24
N GLU A 242 -26.32 16.22 -0.26
CA GLU A 242 -26.36 16.86 -1.58
C GLU A 242 -25.94 15.90 -2.69
N LYS A 243 -24.78 15.25 -2.55
CA LYS A 243 -24.19 14.40 -3.60
C LYS A 243 -24.52 12.91 -3.45
N GLN A 244 -24.96 12.51 -2.26
CA GLN A 244 -25.34 11.13 -1.92
C GLN A 244 -24.24 10.12 -2.30
N TYR A 245 -23.00 10.43 -1.95
CA TYR A 245 -21.86 9.53 -2.15
C TYR A 245 -21.78 8.42 -1.09
N GLY A 246 -22.54 8.52 0.00
CA GLY A 246 -22.59 7.49 1.03
C GLY A 246 -21.27 7.39 1.81
N ALA A 247 -20.65 8.52 2.13
CA ALA A 247 -19.45 8.54 2.97
C ALA A 247 -19.81 8.13 4.40
N GLU A 248 -19.48 6.89 4.73
CA GLU A 248 -19.83 6.26 6.01
C GLU A 248 -18.85 6.63 7.12
N TYR A 249 -17.54 6.64 6.84
CA TYR A 249 -16.49 6.81 7.84
C TYR A 249 -15.83 8.19 7.74
N TRP A 250 -15.56 8.78 8.89
CA TRP A 250 -14.98 10.11 9.00
C TRP A 250 -13.89 10.16 10.05
N GLU A 251 -12.78 10.82 9.79
CA GLU A 251 -11.65 10.99 10.71
C GLU A 251 -11.47 12.47 11.06
N VAL A 252 -11.25 12.79 12.34
CA VAL A 252 -11.01 14.16 12.80
C VAL A 252 -9.51 14.41 12.91
N GLY A 253 -8.98 15.19 11.96
CA GLY A 253 -7.55 15.48 11.85
C GLY A 253 -6.71 14.30 11.37
N ASN A 254 -5.40 14.47 11.39
CA ASN A 254 -4.41 13.46 11.05
C ASN A 254 -3.16 13.62 11.91
N GLU A 255 -2.79 12.55 12.62
CA GLU A 255 -1.56 12.49 13.42
C GLU A 255 -1.43 13.68 14.39
N PRO A 256 -2.45 13.94 15.23
CA PRO A 256 -2.40 15.06 16.19
C PRO A 256 -1.21 14.94 17.13
N ASP A 257 -0.68 13.73 17.33
CA ASP A 257 0.53 13.44 18.09
C ASP A 257 1.83 14.02 17.51
N LEU A 258 1.80 14.47 16.26
CA LEU A 258 2.91 15.16 15.61
C LEU A 258 2.72 16.68 15.58
N TYR A 259 1.63 17.21 16.14
CA TYR A 259 1.39 18.64 16.15
C TYR A 259 2.34 19.35 17.09
N VAL A 260 2.96 20.42 16.57
CA VAL A 260 3.74 21.34 17.39
C VAL A 260 2.94 22.61 17.61
N ALA A 261 2.74 22.98 18.87
CA ALA A 261 2.10 24.23 19.25
C ALA A 261 2.99 25.41 18.85
N ARG A 262 2.38 26.43 18.25
CA ARG A 262 3.05 27.71 17.95
C ARG A 262 2.93 28.67 19.14
N PRO A 263 3.80 29.70 19.24
CA PRO A 263 3.63 30.74 20.25
C PRO A 263 2.22 31.33 20.22
N GLY A 264 1.54 31.30 21.37
CA GLY A 264 0.16 31.80 21.53
C GLY A 264 -0.95 30.78 21.28
N GLU A 265 -0.63 29.56 20.83
CA GLU A 265 -1.60 28.45 20.76
C GLU A 265 -1.68 27.69 22.10
N PRO A 266 -2.83 27.05 22.41
CA PRO A 266 -2.93 26.16 23.56
C PRO A 266 -2.03 24.91 23.38
N PRO A 267 -1.78 24.15 24.47
CA PRO A 267 -1.23 22.81 24.35
C PRO A 267 -2.09 21.95 23.42
N LEU A 268 -1.47 21.36 22.40
CA LEU A 268 -2.12 20.47 21.44
C LEU A 268 -1.89 19.03 21.88
N ASP A 269 -2.45 18.69 23.05
CA ASP A 269 -2.24 17.41 23.74
C ASP A 269 -3.47 16.48 23.60
N PRO A 270 -3.44 15.25 24.15
CA PRO A 270 -4.56 14.32 24.06
C PRO A 270 -5.87 14.84 24.66
N ALA A 271 -5.81 15.68 25.71
CA ALA A 271 -6.99 16.25 26.34
C ALA A 271 -7.65 17.29 25.43
N TRP A 272 -6.83 18.16 24.83
CA TRP A 272 -7.28 19.09 23.78
C TRP A 272 -7.92 18.33 22.60
N TYR A 273 -7.27 17.27 22.11
CA TYR A 273 -7.84 16.48 21.01
C TYR A 273 -9.20 15.87 21.37
N ALA A 274 -9.34 15.31 22.58
CA ALA A 274 -10.60 14.73 23.03
C ALA A 274 -11.74 15.77 23.10
N GLU A 275 -11.44 17.00 23.53
CA GLU A 275 -12.41 18.11 23.51
C GLU A 275 -12.84 18.44 22.08
N GLN A 276 -11.87 18.61 21.15
CA GLN A 276 -12.17 18.87 19.75
C GLN A 276 -12.98 17.73 19.14
N PHE A 277 -12.58 16.47 19.37
CA PHE A 277 -13.27 15.31 18.84
C PHE A 277 -14.75 15.27 19.24
N ARG A 278 -15.08 15.58 20.51
CA ARG A 278 -16.48 15.69 20.96
C ARG A 278 -17.27 16.74 20.17
N ALA A 279 -16.68 17.92 19.96
CA ALA A 279 -17.33 18.99 19.22
C ALA A 279 -17.59 18.62 17.75
N TYR A 280 -16.61 17.98 17.09
CA TYR A 280 -16.75 17.50 15.71
C TYR A 280 -17.81 16.39 15.61
N VAL A 281 -17.78 15.39 16.50
CA VAL A 281 -18.80 14.32 16.53
C VAL A 281 -20.21 14.91 16.64
N ALA A 282 -20.41 15.86 17.55
CA ALA A 282 -21.72 16.49 17.76
C ALA A 282 -22.19 17.25 16.50
N ALA A 283 -21.33 18.11 15.94
CA ALA A 283 -21.68 18.91 14.75
C ALA A 283 -21.95 18.04 13.51
N MET A 284 -21.10 17.05 13.26
CA MET A 284 -21.20 16.17 12.09
C MET A 284 -22.42 15.25 12.17
N LYS A 285 -22.68 14.63 13.33
CA LYS A 285 -23.86 13.75 13.51
C LYS A 285 -25.17 14.50 13.57
N ALA A 286 -25.18 15.80 13.88
CA ALA A 286 -26.38 16.63 13.74
C ALA A 286 -26.85 16.75 12.28
N VAL A 287 -25.93 16.60 11.32
CA VAL A 287 -26.25 16.56 9.88
C VAL A 287 -26.63 15.16 9.44
N ASP A 288 -25.86 14.16 9.86
CA ASP A 288 -26.08 12.78 9.46
C ASP A 288 -25.76 11.81 10.59
N PRO A 289 -26.76 11.37 11.39
CA PRO A 289 -26.51 10.53 12.56
C PRO A 289 -26.04 9.11 12.22
N SER A 290 -26.11 8.68 10.96
CA SER A 290 -25.66 7.34 10.54
C SER A 290 -24.16 7.21 10.31
N ILE A 291 -23.42 8.33 10.18
CA ILE A 291 -21.97 8.28 9.95
C ILE A 291 -21.22 7.70 11.15
N LYS A 292 -20.01 7.22 10.89
CA LYS A 292 -19.06 6.71 11.89
C LYS A 292 -17.89 7.68 11.99
N VAL A 293 -17.68 8.24 13.17
CA VAL A 293 -16.55 9.15 13.43
C VAL A 293 -15.45 8.39 14.18
N LEU A 294 -14.28 8.35 13.57
CA LEU A 294 -13.10 7.57 13.96
C LEU A 294 -12.00 8.50 14.51
N GLY A 295 -11.23 8.01 15.47
CA GLY A 295 -10.06 8.71 16.00
C GLY A 295 -9.16 7.78 16.83
N PRO A 296 -7.99 8.24 17.31
CA PRO A 296 -7.45 9.59 17.20
C PRO A 296 -6.49 9.78 16.02
N VAL A 297 -6.43 8.83 15.07
CA VAL A 297 -5.57 8.91 13.86
C VAL A 297 -4.08 9.05 14.22
N VAL A 298 -3.61 8.26 15.19
CA VAL A 298 -2.23 8.33 15.74
C VAL A 298 -1.18 7.95 14.70
N SER A 299 -0.04 8.65 14.65
CA SER A 299 1.00 8.47 13.63
C SER A 299 1.71 7.11 13.61
N ASN A 300 1.84 6.44 14.77
CA ASN A 300 2.48 5.13 14.83
C ASN A 300 2.24 4.40 16.16
N GLU A 301 2.59 3.11 16.23
CA GLU A 301 2.36 2.29 17.42
C GLU A 301 3.13 2.76 18.67
N GLY A 302 4.23 3.49 18.46
CA GLY A 302 5.04 4.07 19.54
C GLY A 302 4.34 5.18 20.31
N LYS A 303 3.22 5.70 19.81
CA LYS A 303 2.45 6.79 20.42
C LYS A 303 1.12 6.36 21.05
N LEU A 304 0.83 5.06 21.04
CA LEU A 304 -0.45 4.53 21.51
C LEU A 304 -0.71 4.77 23.01
N ASP A 305 0.29 4.62 23.89
CA ASP A 305 0.08 4.89 25.34
C ASP A 305 -0.23 6.35 25.61
N GLU A 306 0.46 7.24 24.90
CA GLU A 306 0.35 8.69 25.09
C GLU A 306 -0.94 9.25 24.49
N TRP A 307 -1.42 8.69 23.38
CA TRP A 307 -2.52 9.27 22.59
C TRP A 307 -3.76 8.39 22.50
N MET A 308 -3.61 7.11 22.14
CA MET A 308 -4.74 6.21 21.95
C MET A 308 -5.41 5.87 23.29
N ARG A 309 -4.63 5.53 24.33
CA ARG A 309 -5.20 5.14 25.63
C ARG A 309 -5.99 6.28 26.30
N PRO A 310 -5.49 7.53 26.40
CA PRO A 310 -6.28 8.64 26.95
C PRO A 310 -7.50 8.99 26.08
N PHE A 311 -7.38 8.87 24.76
CA PHE A 311 -8.52 9.05 23.86
C PHE A 311 -9.62 8.01 24.10
N ILE A 312 -9.27 6.73 24.30
CA ILE A 312 -10.25 5.69 24.67
C ILE A 312 -10.94 6.07 25.99
N THR A 313 -10.18 6.52 26.99
CA THR A 313 -10.74 6.95 28.28
C THR A 313 -11.70 8.13 28.15
N ALA A 314 -11.35 9.14 27.36
CA ALA A 314 -12.19 10.32 27.20
C ALA A 314 -13.37 10.06 26.25
N CYS A 315 -13.13 9.46 25.09
CA CYS A 315 -14.05 9.44 23.97
C CYS A 315 -14.64 8.06 23.67
N GLY A 316 -14.34 7.02 24.44
CA GLY A 316 -14.81 5.65 24.20
C GLY A 316 -16.33 5.48 24.19
N GLY A 317 -17.08 6.36 24.87
CA GLY A 317 -18.54 6.40 24.81
C GLY A 317 -19.13 6.98 23.51
N ILE A 318 -18.34 7.72 22.73
CA ILE A 318 -18.83 8.46 21.54
C ILE A 318 -18.10 8.13 20.24
N ALA A 319 -16.87 7.63 20.30
CA ALA A 319 -16.11 7.22 19.12
C ALA A 319 -16.79 6.01 18.47
N ASP A 320 -16.91 5.99 17.15
CA ASP A 320 -17.48 4.88 16.39
C ASP A 320 -16.41 3.92 15.87
N GLY A 321 -15.14 4.17 16.16
CA GLY A 321 -14.02 3.32 15.80
C GLY A 321 -12.70 3.94 16.18
N LEU A 322 -11.67 3.10 16.22
CA LEU A 322 -10.32 3.49 16.58
C LEU A 322 -9.42 3.43 15.36
N SER A 323 -8.73 4.53 15.05
CA SER A 323 -7.82 4.59 13.91
C SER A 323 -6.41 5.05 14.27
N TRP A 324 -5.42 4.47 13.58
CA TRP A 324 -4.01 4.85 13.67
C TRP A 324 -3.28 4.46 12.38
N HIS A 325 -2.00 4.84 12.30
CA HIS A 325 -1.11 4.57 11.18
C HIS A 325 0.00 3.57 11.56
N PHE A 326 0.57 2.87 10.58
CA PHE A 326 1.66 1.93 10.85
C PHE A 326 2.76 2.01 9.80
N TYR A 327 3.93 2.47 10.25
CA TYR A 327 5.15 2.53 9.46
C TYR A 327 6.30 1.94 10.29
N PRO A 328 6.81 0.76 9.93
CA PRO A 328 7.77 0.06 10.77
C PRO A 328 9.16 0.71 10.74
N GLY A 329 9.46 1.56 9.76
CA GLY A 329 10.80 2.13 9.64
C GLY A 329 10.96 3.06 8.44
N ASP A 330 12.20 3.22 8.01
CA ASP A 330 12.59 4.08 6.89
C ASP A 330 13.54 3.36 5.92
N SER A 331 14.22 4.09 5.05
CA SER A 331 15.17 3.49 4.09
C SER A 331 16.43 2.89 4.73
N ARG A 332 16.72 3.17 6.01
CA ARG A 332 17.85 2.62 6.75
C ARG A 332 17.50 1.30 7.41
N THR A 333 16.21 1.03 7.66
CA THR A 333 15.74 -0.24 8.23
C THR A 333 16.21 -1.42 7.37
N PRO A 334 16.98 -2.36 7.93
CA PRO A 334 17.41 -3.57 7.24
C PRO A 334 16.21 -4.45 6.86
N GLU A 335 16.29 -5.15 5.73
CA GLU A 335 15.18 -5.97 5.24
C GLU A 335 14.71 -7.05 6.21
N PRO A 336 15.59 -7.80 6.92
CA PRO A 336 15.14 -8.78 7.90
C PRO A 336 14.32 -8.16 9.04
N GLU A 337 14.73 -6.97 9.50
CA GLU A 337 14.00 -6.22 10.53
C GLU A 337 12.66 -5.71 10.00
N LEU A 338 12.65 -5.17 8.77
CA LEU A 338 11.44 -4.76 8.09
C LEU A 338 10.46 -5.94 7.99
N LEU A 339 10.89 -7.07 7.47
CA LEU A 339 10.02 -8.24 7.29
C LEU A 339 9.52 -8.80 8.63
N ALA A 340 10.32 -8.77 9.69
CA ALA A 340 9.88 -9.18 11.03
C ALA A 340 8.92 -8.18 11.70
N SER A 341 8.89 -6.93 11.24
CA SER A 341 8.21 -5.83 11.91
C SER A 341 6.70 -5.96 11.99
N THR A 342 6.07 -6.72 11.09
CA THR A 342 4.62 -6.92 11.05
C THR A 342 4.09 -7.50 12.38
N ALA A 343 4.91 -8.24 13.15
CA ALA A 343 4.55 -8.71 14.50
C ALA A 343 4.37 -7.60 15.55
N ARG A 344 4.88 -6.39 15.30
CA ARG A 344 4.56 -5.22 16.14
C ARG A 344 3.11 -4.80 16.01
N PHE A 345 2.52 -4.97 14.82
CA PHE A 345 1.12 -4.64 14.59
C PHE A 345 0.19 -5.49 15.45
N ASP A 346 0.42 -6.80 15.54
CA ASP A 346 -0.38 -7.70 16.39
C ASP A 346 -0.39 -7.24 17.85
N ARG A 347 0.78 -6.88 18.38
CA ARG A 347 0.91 -6.37 19.75
C ARG A 347 0.21 -5.02 19.93
N ALA A 348 0.23 -4.16 18.91
CA ALA A 348 -0.51 -2.90 18.94
C ALA A 348 -2.02 -3.14 19.01
N VAL A 349 -2.55 -4.05 18.18
CA VAL A 349 -3.97 -4.43 18.19
C VAL A 349 -4.38 -5.02 19.53
N GLU A 350 -3.58 -5.94 20.08
CA GLU A 350 -3.86 -6.58 21.37
C GLU A 350 -3.97 -5.53 22.50
N ARG A 351 -3.04 -4.58 22.54
CA ARG A 351 -3.05 -3.48 23.53
C ARG A 351 -4.27 -2.57 23.37
N ILE A 352 -4.61 -2.19 22.14
CA ILE A 352 -5.78 -1.35 21.88
C ILE A 352 -7.06 -2.07 22.30
N ARG A 353 -7.18 -3.36 22.00
CA ARG A 353 -8.32 -4.17 22.43
C ARG A 353 -8.42 -4.31 23.94
N SER A 354 -7.28 -4.49 24.63
CA SER A 354 -7.27 -4.61 26.09
C SER A 354 -7.75 -3.32 26.74
N TRP A 355 -7.26 -2.15 26.29
CA TRP A 355 -7.75 -0.85 26.76
C TRP A 355 -9.20 -0.60 26.42
N TRP A 356 -9.65 -0.98 25.22
CA TRP A 356 -11.04 -0.81 24.83
C TRP A 356 -11.97 -1.62 25.72
N ARG A 357 -11.62 -2.86 26.09
CA ARG A 357 -12.47 -3.76 26.88
C ARG A 357 -12.34 -3.59 28.41
N ASP A 358 -11.32 -2.87 28.88
CA ASP A 358 -11.12 -2.62 30.31
C ASP A 358 -12.11 -1.56 30.82
N PRO A 359 -13.04 -1.89 31.74
CA PRO A 359 -14.00 -0.92 32.28
C PRO A 359 -13.35 0.18 33.13
N ALA A 360 -12.13 0.00 33.64
CA ALA A 360 -11.41 1.04 34.36
C ALA A 360 -10.79 2.07 33.41
N ILE A 361 -10.43 1.66 32.19
CA ILE A 361 -9.88 2.55 31.16
C ILE A 361 -10.99 3.15 30.30
N ASN A 362 -12.00 2.36 29.92
CA ASN A 362 -13.09 2.73 29.02
C ASN A 362 -14.47 2.56 29.69
N PRO A 363 -14.78 3.34 30.74
CA PRO A 363 -16.00 3.15 31.53
C PRO A 363 -17.27 3.22 30.67
N ASP A 364 -17.30 4.13 29.69
CA ASP A 364 -18.50 4.39 28.87
C ASP A 364 -18.60 3.49 27.62
N GLY A 365 -17.48 2.93 27.16
CA GLY A 365 -17.40 2.24 25.87
C GLY A 365 -17.08 0.75 25.92
N HIS A 366 -16.66 0.19 27.07
CA HIS A 366 -16.05 -1.16 27.12
C HIS A 366 -16.89 -2.31 26.57
N ARG A 367 -18.22 -2.17 26.57
CA ARG A 367 -19.15 -3.17 26.03
C ARG A 367 -19.47 -2.97 24.55
N ARG A 368 -19.19 -1.79 24.00
CA ARG A 368 -19.45 -1.48 22.59
C ARG A 368 -18.47 -2.24 21.71
N GLU A 369 -18.93 -2.68 20.56
CA GLU A 369 -18.06 -3.17 19.50
C GLU A 369 -17.89 -2.06 18.48
N VAL A 370 -16.63 -1.70 18.21
CA VAL A 370 -16.31 -0.68 17.22
C VAL A 370 -15.21 -1.20 16.28
N PRO A 371 -15.22 -0.82 15.00
CA PRO A 371 -14.14 -1.13 14.08
C PRO A 371 -12.80 -0.60 14.59
N ILE A 372 -11.77 -1.43 14.40
CA ILE A 372 -10.38 -1.00 14.40
C ILE A 372 -9.98 -0.74 12.96
N VAL A 373 -9.34 0.40 12.71
CA VAL A 373 -9.00 0.92 11.38
C VAL A 373 -7.52 1.25 11.29
N LEU A 374 -6.83 0.68 10.30
CA LEU A 374 -5.46 1.07 9.96
C LEU A 374 -5.52 2.06 8.78
N SER A 375 -5.78 3.32 9.07
CA SER A 375 -6.09 4.33 8.05
C SER A 375 -4.89 4.75 7.21
N GLU A 376 -3.67 4.40 7.61
CA GLU A 376 -2.49 4.63 6.79
C GLU A 376 -1.38 3.63 7.12
N TYR A 377 -0.82 2.96 6.10
CA TYR A 377 0.33 2.09 6.31
C TYR A 377 1.15 1.88 5.05
N ALA A 378 2.46 1.72 5.23
CA ALA A 378 3.38 1.17 4.23
C ALA A 378 4.66 0.68 4.93
N ALA A 379 5.52 0.00 4.19
CA ALA A 379 6.78 -0.53 4.72
C ALA A 379 7.78 0.56 5.18
N SER A 380 7.59 1.81 4.78
CA SER A 380 8.46 2.93 5.16
C SER A 380 7.67 4.24 5.17
N TRP A 381 7.94 5.13 6.12
CA TRP A 381 7.37 6.49 6.12
C TRP A 381 8.16 7.46 5.22
N GLN A 382 9.36 7.07 4.78
CA GLN A 382 10.29 7.97 4.11
C GLN A 382 10.00 8.08 2.61
N SER A 383 9.16 9.06 2.23
CA SER A 383 8.68 9.22 0.86
C SER A 383 9.77 9.51 -0.18
N ASN A 384 10.89 10.10 0.21
CA ASN A 384 11.95 10.53 -0.71
C ASN A 384 13.02 9.45 -1.00
N SER A 385 12.78 8.20 -0.58
CA SER A 385 13.65 7.06 -0.87
C SER A 385 12.88 5.90 -1.49
N SER A 386 13.42 5.25 -2.51
CA SER A 386 12.82 4.05 -3.12
C SER A 386 12.99 2.80 -2.27
N LYS A 387 14.04 2.75 -1.45
CA LYS A 387 14.34 1.60 -0.59
C LYS A 387 13.21 1.41 0.43
N ASN A 388 12.77 0.17 0.59
CA ASN A 388 11.62 -0.23 1.41
C ASN A 388 10.25 0.31 0.96
N LEU A 389 10.13 0.90 -0.24
CA LEU A 389 8.84 1.30 -0.83
C LEU A 389 8.59 0.69 -2.20
N THR A 390 9.63 0.57 -3.03
CA THR A 390 9.51 0.10 -4.41
C THR A 390 10.23 -1.23 -4.64
N THR A 391 10.60 -1.93 -3.58
CA THR A 391 11.40 -3.16 -3.60
C THR A 391 10.52 -4.40 -3.45
N GLN A 392 11.08 -5.58 -3.74
CA GLN A 392 10.40 -6.84 -3.46
C GLN A 392 10.12 -7.00 -1.96
N ALA A 393 11.07 -6.65 -1.09
CA ALA A 393 10.87 -6.70 0.36
C ALA A 393 9.65 -5.89 0.83
N ALA A 394 9.36 -4.73 0.20
CA ALA A 394 8.15 -3.96 0.50
C ALA A 394 6.85 -4.68 0.08
N ALA A 395 6.87 -5.39 -1.05
CA ALA A 395 5.75 -6.22 -1.49
C ALA A 395 5.52 -7.42 -0.54
N ILE A 396 6.58 -8.13 -0.16
CA ILE A 396 6.52 -9.25 0.79
C ILE A 396 6.06 -8.79 2.17
N TRP A 397 6.56 -7.65 2.65
CA TRP A 397 6.07 -7.03 3.88
C TRP A 397 4.57 -6.70 3.79
N THR A 398 4.13 -6.13 2.67
CA THR A 398 2.71 -5.79 2.47
C THR A 398 1.83 -7.03 2.43
N ALA A 399 2.30 -8.12 1.82
CA ALA A 399 1.58 -9.39 1.76
C ALA A 399 1.39 -9.98 3.17
N ASP A 400 2.44 -10.00 3.98
CA ASP A 400 2.37 -10.43 5.38
C ASP A 400 1.48 -9.51 6.21
N MET A 401 1.56 -8.19 5.98
CA MET A 401 0.70 -7.22 6.65
C MET A 401 -0.78 -7.45 6.33
N LEU A 402 -1.16 -7.69 5.07
CA LEU A 402 -2.54 -8.04 4.70
C LEU A 402 -3.02 -9.31 5.40
N GLY A 403 -2.15 -10.31 5.52
CA GLY A 403 -2.37 -11.49 6.36
C GLY A 403 -2.68 -11.14 7.81
N ARG A 404 -1.86 -10.28 8.41
CA ARG A 404 -2.04 -9.77 9.79
C ARG A 404 -3.32 -8.99 9.99
N LEU A 405 -3.73 -8.19 9.01
CA LEU A 405 -5.01 -7.48 9.05
C LEU A 405 -6.18 -8.46 9.17
N MET A 406 -6.14 -9.59 8.45
CA MET A 406 -7.18 -10.62 8.51
C MET A 406 -7.20 -11.34 9.86
N VAL A 407 -6.06 -11.86 10.32
CA VAL A 407 -6.03 -12.61 11.61
C VAL A 407 -6.34 -11.71 12.80
N ASN A 408 -6.00 -10.42 12.72
CA ASN A 408 -6.38 -9.44 13.71
C ASN A 408 -7.79 -8.87 13.52
N ARG A 409 -8.57 -9.32 12.52
CA ARG A 409 -9.94 -8.86 12.28
C ARG A 409 -10.06 -7.33 12.18
N ILE A 410 -9.19 -6.71 11.40
CA ILE A 410 -9.17 -5.26 11.18
C ILE A 410 -10.30 -4.89 10.21
N ALA A 411 -11.11 -3.90 10.53
CA ALA A 411 -12.31 -3.60 9.76
C ALA A 411 -12.00 -2.92 8.43
N LEU A 412 -11.09 -1.94 8.47
CA LEU A 412 -10.73 -1.08 7.33
C LEU A 412 -9.22 -0.85 7.35
N ALA A 413 -8.59 -0.84 6.18
CA ALA A 413 -7.18 -0.49 6.06
C ALA A 413 -6.89 0.25 4.76
N ALA A 414 -6.12 1.33 4.81
CA ALA A 414 -5.76 2.10 3.63
C ALA A 414 -4.24 2.16 3.43
N TYR A 415 -3.75 1.51 2.37
CA TYR A 415 -2.34 1.51 2.01
C TYR A 415 -1.91 2.89 1.51
N PHE A 416 -0.70 3.32 1.89
CA PHE A 416 -0.10 4.57 1.45
C PHE A 416 0.88 4.30 0.29
N ALA A 417 0.48 4.47 -0.98
CA ALA A 417 -0.75 5.10 -1.48
C ALA A 417 -1.26 4.39 -2.74
N MET A 418 -2.39 4.84 -3.31
CA MET A 418 -2.85 4.31 -4.61
C MET A 418 -1.90 4.74 -5.74
N TRP A 419 -1.75 6.06 -5.92
CA TRP A 419 -0.93 6.66 -6.97
C TRP A 419 0.34 7.31 -6.41
N GLY A 420 1.32 7.48 -7.29
CA GLY A 420 2.66 7.89 -6.91
C GLY A 420 2.74 9.24 -6.20
N ILE A 421 3.13 9.21 -4.92
CA ILE A 421 3.61 10.39 -4.19
C ILE A 421 5.05 10.11 -3.81
N ASN A 422 5.96 10.73 -4.55
CA ASN A 422 7.38 10.37 -4.55
C ASN A 422 7.54 8.86 -4.82
N PHE A 423 8.09 8.09 -3.89
CA PHE A 423 8.29 6.64 -4.04
C PHE A 423 7.17 5.77 -3.48
N HIS A 424 6.17 6.35 -2.80
CA HIS A 424 4.95 5.63 -2.45
C HIS A 424 4.07 5.39 -3.69
N GLY A 425 3.01 4.60 -3.50
CA GLY A 425 2.09 4.22 -4.56
C GLY A 425 2.16 2.73 -4.87
N VAL A 426 1.06 2.13 -5.35
CA VAL A 426 1.14 0.86 -6.11
C VAL A 426 1.39 1.13 -7.60
N TRP A 427 1.02 2.33 -8.06
CA TRP A 427 1.50 2.92 -9.31
C TRP A 427 2.43 4.10 -9.02
N ASP A 428 3.39 4.37 -9.92
CA ASP A 428 4.08 5.66 -9.95
C ASP A 428 3.23 6.75 -10.61
N ARG A 429 3.74 7.99 -10.66
CA ARG A 429 3.01 9.13 -11.27
C ARG A 429 2.77 8.98 -12.78
N ARG A 430 3.59 8.17 -13.46
CA ARG A 430 3.49 7.92 -14.91
C ARG A 430 2.54 6.75 -15.22
N GLY A 431 2.22 5.93 -14.22
CA GLY A 431 1.39 4.73 -14.36
C GLY A 431 2.18 3.44 -14.51
N ASN A 432 3.48 3.47 -14.24
CA ASN A 432 4.23 2.22 -14.11
C ASN A 432 3.81 1.51 -12.83
N ILE A 433 3.67 0.20 -12.92
CA ILE A 433 3.33 -0.69 -11.81
C ILE A 433 4.55 -0.85 -10.90
N ARG A 434 4.33 -0.81 -9.58
CA ARG A 434 5.34 -1.11 -8.56
C ARG A 434 5.08 -2.50 -7.95
N PRO A 435 6.07 -3.18 -7.35
CA PRO A 435 5.92 -4.55 -6.84
C PRO A 435 4.70 -4.77 -5.92
N VAL A 436 4.36 -3.79 -5.08
CA VAL A 436 3.21 -3.88 -4.17
C VAL A 436 1.86 -4.00 -4.90
N TYR A 437 1.74 -3.52 -6.14
CA TYR A 437 0.55 -3.74 -6.98
C TYR A 437 0.24 -5.24 -7.13
N HIS A 438 1.27 -6.05 -7.37
CA HIS A 438 1.11 -7.49 -7.55
C HIS A 438 0.64 -8.18 -6.27
N THR A 439 0.99 -7.63 -5.10
CA THR A 439 0.49 -8.10 -3.81
C THR A 439 -1.03 -7.91 -3.72
N PHE A 440 -1.54 -6.71 -4.02
CA PHE A 440 -2.99 -6.48 -4.02
C PHE A 440 -3.71 -7.23 -5.15
N ARG A 441 -3.07 -7.46 -6.30
CA ARG A 441 -3.61 -8.31 -7.37
C ARG A 441 -3.80 -9.76 -6.92
N LEU A 442 -2.85 -10.32 -6.17
CA LEU A 442 -3.00 -11.65 -5.57
C LEU A 442 -4.07 -11.63 -4.48
N PHE A 443 -4.03 -10.65 -3.59
CA PHE A 443 -4.99 -10.55 -2.48
C PHE A 443 -6.44 -10.34 -2.96
N SER A 444 -6.66 -9.70 -4.11
CA SER A 444 -8.00 -9.57 -4.71
C SER A 444 -8.64 -10.91 -5.10
N GLN A 445 -7.84 -11.98 -5.21
CA GLN A 445 -8.27 -13.34 -5.50
C GLN A 445 -8.39 -14.23 -4.24
N PHE A 446 -8.11 -13.70 -3.05
CA PHE A 446 -8.08 -14.49 -1.81
C PHE A 446 -9.47 -15.00 -1.38
N GLY A 447 -10.53 -14.25 -1.62
CA GLY A 447 -11.88 -14.56 -1.11
C GLY A 447 -12.22 -13.77 0.14
N ASP A 448 -13.36 -14.10 0.74
CA ASP A 448 -14.04 -13.28 1.75
C ASP A 448 -14.32 -14.00 3.07
N ARG A 449 -13.95 -15.28 3.21
CA ARG A 449 -14.03 -15.99 4.49
C ARG A 449 -12.66 -16.51 4.89
N LEU A 450 -12.12 -16.03 6.01
CA LEU A 450 -10.85 -16.50 6.56
C LEU A 450 -11.03 -17.89 7.18
N LEU A 451 -10.16 -18.83 6.84
CA LEU A 451 -10.12 -20.18 7.37
C LEU A 451 -8.90 -20.38 8.30
N ALA A 452 -8.96 -21.39 9.16
CA ALA A 452 -7.81 -21.77 9.96
C ALA A 452 -6.71 -22.39 9.09
N ALA A 453 -5.49 -21.87 9.22
CA ALA A 453 -4.30 -22.39 8.56
C ALA A 453 -3.08 -22.28 9.46
N GLU A 454 -2.16 -23.23 9.31
CA GLU A 454 -0.93 -23.34 10.09
C GLU A 454 0.25 -23.72 9.18
N THR A 455 1.46 -23.37 9.60
CA THR A 455 2.72 -23.66 8.90
C THR A 455 3.79 -24.04 9.93
N ASP A 456 4.69 -24.95 9.59
CA ASP A 456 5.85 -25.31 10.44
C ASP A 456 7.06 -24.38 10.24
N GLN A 457 6.96 -23.40 9.33
CA GLN A 457 8.04 -22.48 8.98
C GLN A 457 7.73 -21.04 9.36
N ALA A 458 8.53 -20.46 10.27
CA ALA A 458 8.36 -19.08 10.74
C ALA A 458 8.53 -18.00 9.64
N LEU A 459 9.31 -18.29 8.60
CA LEU A 459 9.53 -17.41 7.44
C LEU A 459 8.56 -17.66 6.29
N LEU A 460 7.59 -18.56 6.47
CA LEU A 460 6.61 -18.94 5.45
C LEU A 460 5.16 -18.82 5.97
N PRO A 461 4.72 -17.66 6.48
CA PRO A 461 3.34 -17.49 6.91
C PRO A 461 2.36 -17.85 5.79
N ALA A 462 1.33 -18.60 6.16
CA ALA A 462 0.29 -19.10 5.28
C ALA A 462 -1.08 -18.68 5.82
N TYR A 463 -1.92 -18.19 4.93
CA TYR A 463 -3.29 -17.76 5.21
C TYR A 463 -4.21 -18.49 4.24
N ALA A 464 -5.35 -18.98 4.74
CA ALA A 464 -6.33 -19.68 3.90
C ALA A 464 -7.67 -18.94 3.88
N GLY A 465 -8.31 -18.95 2.73
CA GLY A 465 -9.61 -18.33 2.53
C GLY A 465 -10.58 -19.25 1.81
N ARG A 466 -11.88 -18.94 1.94
CA ARG A 466 -12.91 -19.45 1.05
C ARG A 466 -13.39 -18.32 0.16
N ARG A 467 -13.52 -18.64 -1.13
CA ARG A 467 -14.02 -17.72 -2.15
C ARG A 467 -15.54 -17.86 -2.30
N PRO A 468 -16.23 -16.85 -2.86
CA PRO A 468 -17.66 -16.92 -3.16
C PRO A 468 -18.06 -18.07 -4.09
N ASP A 469 -17.15 -18.50 -4.97
CA ASP A 469 -17.34 -19.65 -5.86
C ASP A 469 -17.16 -21.02 -5.15
N GLY A 470 -16.89 -21.02 -3.84
CA GLY A 470 -16.69 -22.21 -3.03
C GLY A 470 -15.24 -22.74 -3.03
N ALA A 471 -14.38 -22.25 -3.93
CA ALA A 471 -12.98 -22.66 -3.98
C ALA A 471 -12.21 -22.22 -2.73
N LEU A 472 -11.20 -23.00 -2.36
CA LEU A 472 -10.28 -22.70 -1.29
C LEU A 472 -9.12 -21.88 -1.85
N SER A 473 -8.71 -20.82 -1.15
CA SER A 473 -7.49 -20.09 -1.45
C SER A 473 -6.44 -20.35 -0.37
N VAL A 474 -5.17 -20.44 -0.77
CA VAL A 474 -4.03 -20.48 0.18
C VAL A 474 -3.00 -19.46 -0.27
N MET A 475 -2.84 -18.38 0.48
CA MET A 475 -1.79 -17.38 0.27
C MET A 475 -0.61 -17.68 1.17
N VAL A 476 0.53 -17.97 0.56
CA VAL A 476 1.79 -18.33 1.23
C VAL A 476 2.84 -17.28 0.89
N ILE A 477 3.50 -16.75 1.90
CA ILE A 477 4.46 -15.65 1.75
C ILE A 477 5.83 -16.14 2.21
N ASN A 478 6.77 -16.30 1.27
CA ASN A 478 8.15 -16.64 1.61
C ASN A 478 8.95 -15.38 1.90
N LYS A 479 9.29 -15.18 3.17
CA LYS A 479 10.07 -14.06 3.70
C LYS A 479 11.57 -14.33 3.71
N SER A 480 12.02 -15.50 3.30
CA SER A 480 13.44 -15.81 3.15
C SER A 480 14.00 -15.16 1.88
N PRO A 481 15.17 -14.50 1.94
CA PRO A 481 15.81 -13.90 0.77
C PRO A 481 16.47 -14.91 -0.17
N ASP A 482 16.82 -16.11 0.34
CA ASP A 482 17.68 -17.06 -0.38
C ASP A 482 17.19 -18.52 -0.33
N THR A 483 16.25 -18.84 0.55
CA THR A 483 15.75 -20.21 0.75
C THR A 483 14.44 -20.40 0.02
N ALA A 484 14.42 -21.35 -0.92
CA ALA A 484 13.18 -21.85 -1.48
C ALA A 484 12.57 -22.88 -0.51
N TYR A 485 11.25 -22.92 -0.41
CA TYR A 485 10.57 -23.98 0.35
C TYR A 485 9.88 -24.95 -0.62
N ALA A 486 10.19 -26.24 -0.50
CA ALA A 486 9.43 -27.32 -1.09
C ALA A 486 8.27 -27.64 -0.12
N GLY A 487 7.11 -27.05 -0.40
CA GLY A 487 5.97 -27.07 0.51
C GLY A 487 4.97 -28.16 0.20
N THR A 488 4.44 -28.78 1.25
CA THR A 488 3.30 -29.71 1.20
C THR A 488 2.08 -29.02 1.79
N VAL A 489 1.00 -28.86 1.03
CA VAL A 489 -0.26 -28.29 1.50
C VAL A 489 -1.27 -29.41 1.71
N GLU A 490 -1.67 -29.59 2.98
CA GLU A 490 -2.67 -30.56 3.41
C GLU A 490 -4.00 -29.86 3.67
N ILE A 491 -5.06 -30.32 3.01
CA ILE A 491 -6.43 -29.82 3.20
C ILE A 491 -7.17 -30.81 4.09
N ARG A 492 -7.66 -30.32 5.23
CA ARG A 492 -8.50 -31.08 6.18
C ARG A 492 -9.97 -30.69 5.98
N GLY A 493 -10.87 -31.66 6.06
CA GLY A 493 -12.32 -31.45 5.93
C GLY A 493 -12.84 -31.17 4.52
N ALA A 494 -11.97 -31.12 3.51
CA ALA A 494 -12.34 -31.00 2.10
C ALA A 494 -11.37 -31.80 1.23
N ARG A 495 -11.78 -32.10 0.00
CA ARG A 495 -10.92 -32.71 -1.02
C ARG A 495 -10.85 -31.84 -2.27
N ALA A 496 -9.73 -31.86 -2.97
CA ALA A 496 -9.55 -31.15 -4.23
C ALA A 496 -10.43 -31.78 -5.31
N ALA A 497 -11.29 -30.97 -5.93
CA ALA A 497 -12.25 -31.39 -6.95
C ALA A 497 -11.76 -31.13 -8.39
N GLY A 498 -10.58 -30.50 -8.55
CA GLY A 498 -10.03 -30.16 -9.85
C GLY A 498 -8.61 -29.60 -9.75
N ARG A 499 -8.04 -29.22 -10.90
CA ARG A 499 -6.70 -28.61 -10.94
C ARG A 499 -6.70 -27.30 -10.15
N ALA A 500 -5.73 -27.15 -9.24
CA ALA A 500 -5.47 -25.88 -8.61
C ALA A 500 -4.85 -24.89 -9.60
N GLU A 501 -5.08 -23.61 -9.42
CA GLU A 501 -4.29 -22.55 -10.05
C GLU A 501 -3.21 -22.08 -9.08
N VAL A 502 -2.00 -21.85 -9.59
CA VAL A 502 -0.88 -21.31 -8.83
C VAL A 502 -0.54 -19.93 -9.39
N TRP A 503 -0.74 -18.91 -8.58
CA TRP A 503 -0.41 -17.52 -8.90
C TRP A 503 0.82 -17.11 -8.09
N GLN A 504 1.88 -16.61 -8.73
CA GLN A 504 3.13 -16.27 -8.05
C GLN A 504 3.65 -14.88 -8.42
N HIS A 505 3.99 -14.10 -7.40
CA HIS A 505 4.78 -12.89 -7.53
C HIS A 505 6.17 -13.12 -6.95
N VAL A 506 7.19 -12.99 -7.80
CA VAL A 506 8.62 -13.11 -7.46
C VAL A 506 9.33 -11.84 -7.94
N GLU A 507 10.46 -11.49 -7.34
CA GLU A 507 11.19 -10.26 -7.64
C GLU A 507 11.38 -10.00 -9.15
N GLY A 508 10.97 -8.81 -9.59
CA GLY A 508 11.13 -8.34 -10.97
C GLY A 508 10.25 -9.05 -11.99
N GLN A 509 9.32 -9.89 -11.57
CA GLN A 509 8.43 -10.64 -12.44
C GLN A 509 6.98 -10.21 -12.24
N GLU A 510 6.23 -10.13 -13.34
CA GLU A 510 4.78 -10.05 -13.24
C GLU A 510 4.21 -11.31 -12.58
N VAL A 511 2.95 -11.24 -12.14
CA VAL A 511 2.27 -12.40 -11.58
C VAL A 511 2.17 -13.51 -12.61
N ALA A 512 2.88 -14.61 -12.37
CA ALA A 512 2.77 -15.83 -13.16
C ALA A 512 1.55 -16.63 -12.69
N VAL A 513 0.75 -17.15 -13.63
CA VAL A 513 -0.38 -18.03 -13.33
C VAL A 513 -0.23 -19.31 -14.13
N ALA A 514 -0.27 -20.45 -13.46
CA ALA A 514 -0.21 -21.74 -14.11
C ALA A 514 -1.16 -22.73 -13.44
N PRO A 515 -1.82 -23.63 -14.21
CA PRO A 515 -2.50 -24.76 -13.62
C PRO A 515 -1.47 -25.66 -12.94
N TYR A 516 -1.77 -26.06 -11.71
CA TYR A 516 -1.00 -27.05 -11.00
C TYR A 516 -1.17 -28.42 -11.67
N ALA A 517 -0.04 -29.07 -11.94
CA ALA A 517 0.02 -30.34 -12.67
C ALA A 517 0.42 -31.54 -11.79
N GLY A 518 0.76 -31.31 -10.52
CA GLY A 518 1.16 -32.36 -9.59
C GLY A 518 -0.02 -33.04 -8.87
N PRO A 519 0.26 -33.89 -7.87
CA PRO A 519 -0.75 -34.53 -7.04
C PRO A 519 -1.58 -33.50 -6.28
N LEU A 520 -2.91 -33.62 -6.32
CA LEU A 520 -3.78 -32.65 -5.65
C LEU A 520 -3.92 -32.91 -4.14
N GLU A 521 -3.51 -34.08 -3.65
CA GLU A 521 -3.55 -34.44 -2.23
C GLU A 521 -2.39 -35.39 -1.87
N PRO A 522 -1.38 -34.90 -1.13
CA PRO A 522 -1.15 -33.49 -0.76
C PRO A 522 -0.70 -32.66 -1.97
N LEU A 523 -0.93 -31.33 -1.95
CA LEU A 523 -0.38 -30.45 -2.99
C LEU A 523 1.08 -30.15 -2.70
N GLU A 524 1.97 -30.48 -3.63
CA GLU A 524 3.39 -30.18 -3.54
C GLU A 524 3.74 -28.94 -4.36
N VAL A 525 4.04 -27.82 -3.69
CA VAL A 525 4.28 -26.52 -4.35
C VAL A 525 5.61 -25.94 -3.87
N THR A 526 6.42 -25.47 -4.81
CA THR A 526 7.62 -24.69 -4.47
C THR A 526 7.27 -23.23 -4.23
N PHE A 527 7.73 -22.69 -3.11
CA PHE A 527 7.63 -21.28 -2.74
C PHE A 527 9.02 -20.63 -2.89
N PRO A 528 9.27 -19.88 -3.98
CA PRO A 528 10.56 -19.24 -4.22
C PRO A 528 10.95 -18.25 -3.11
N PRO A 529 12.23 -17.94 -2.90
CA PRO A 529 12.65 -16.87 -2.01
C PRO A 529 11.96 -15.55 -2.35
N TYR A 530 11.66 -14.72 -1.35
CA TYR A 530 11.00 -13.42 -1.50
C TYR A 530 9.82 -13.44 -2.49
N SER A 531 8.86 -14.33 -2.21
CA SER A 531 7.70 -14.51 -3.07
C SER A 531 6.39 -14.49 -2.30
N THR A 532 5.32 -14.19 -3.03
CA THR A 532 3.94 -14.43 -2.61
C THR A 532 3.32 -15.42 -3.59
N THR A 533 2.84 -16.55 -3.08
CA THR A 533 2.14 -17.57 -3.87
C THR A 533 0.70 -17.64 -3.41
N LEU A 534 -0.26 -17.56 -4.32
CA LEU A 534 -1.66 -17.85 -4.07
C LEU A 534 -2.06 -19.10 -4.83
N LEU A 535 -2.55 -20.09 -4.08
CA LEU A 535 -3.21 -21.27 -4.63
C LEU A 535 -4.71 -21.01 -4.66
N VAL A 536 -5.38 -21.33 -5.77
CA VAL A 536 -6.84 -21.39 -5.86
C VAL A 536 -7.22 -22.82 -6.19
N ILE A 537 -7.90 -23.49 -5.27
CA ILE A 537 -8.11 -24.92 -5.29
C ILE A 537 -9.62 -25.15 -5.32
N PRO A 538 -10.19 -25.62 -6.45
CA PRO A 538 -11.55 -26.13 -6.47
C PRO A 538 -11.67 -27.28 -5.47
N VAL A 539 -12.63 -27.21 -4.56
CA VAL A 539 -12.83 -28.23 -3.52
C VAL A 539 -14.28 -28.70 -3.46
N GLU A 540 -14.46 -29.93 -3.01
CA GLU A 540 -15.74 -30.49 -2.61
C GLU A 540 -15.66 -30.96 -1.14
N PRO A 541 -16.78 -30.97 -0.39
CA PRO A 541 -16.78 -31.43 0.99
C PRO A 541 -16.17 -32.81 1.13
N GLY A 542 -15.24 -32.97 2.08
CA GLY A 542 -14.68 -34.27 2.42
C GLY A 542 -15.71 -35.08 3.22
N ALA A 543 -15.66 -36.41 3.11
CA ALA A 543 -16.39 -37.25 4.07
C ALA A 543 -15.94 -36.89 5.50
N PRO A 544 -16.85 -36.79 6.49
CA PRO A 544 -16.47 -36.57 7.87
C PRO A 544 -15.41 -37.58 8.28
N GLU A 545 -14.46 -37.17 9.12
CA GLU A 545 -13.32 -37.97 9.61
C GLU A 545 -13.75 -39.15 10.52
N LEU A 546 -14.97 -39.67 10.36
CA LEU A 546 -15.56 -40.74 11.17
C LEU A 546 -15.14 -42.15 10.72
N LEU A 547 -14.29 -42.33 9.71
CA LEU A 547 -14.00 -43.67 9.16
C LEU A 547 -12.53 -43.99 8.86
N ARG A 548 -11.55 -43.18 9.28
CA ARG A 548 -10.14 -43.62 9.27
C ARG A 548 -9.74 -44.44 10.50
N GLY A 549 -10.45 -44.28 11.63
CA GLY A 549 -10.25 -45.11 12.83
C GLY A 549 -10.76 -46.55 12.70
N ALA A 550 -11.77 -46.79 11.85
CA ALA A 550 -12.39 -48.12 11.73
C ALA A 550 -11.51 -49.12 10.95
N LEU A 551 -10.78 -48.66 9.93
CA LEU A 551 -9.89 -49.52 9.14
C LEU A 551 -8.58 -49.87 9.87
N GLY A 552 -8.11 -48.97 10.76
CA GLY A 552 -7.00 -49.26 11.68
C GLY A 552 -7.38 -50.22 12.80
N ALA A 553 -8.60 -50.10 13.34
CA ALA A 553 -9.10 -51.00 14.39
C ALA A 553 -9.31 -52.43 13.89
N THR A 554 -9.74 -52.63 12.65
CA THR A 554 -9.87 -53.98 12.05
C THR A 554 -8.52 -54.65 11.79
N ALA A 555 -7.48 -53.88 11.43
CA ALA A 555 -6.13 -54.42 11.20
C ALA A 555 -5.42 -54.81 12.51
N VAL A 556 -5.62 -54.04 13.59
CA VAL A 556 -5.08 -54.36 14.92
C VAL A 556 -5.83 -55.54 15.56
N ALA A 557 -7.15 -55.64 15.38
CA ALA A 557 -7.93 -56.78 15.88
C ALA A 557 -7.54 -58.11 15.18
N ALA A 558 -7.29 -58.09 13.86
CA ALA A 558 -6.84 -59.29 13.14
C ALA A 558 -5.42 -59.73 13.54
N GLY A 559 -4.50 -58.79 13.80
CA GLY A 559 -3.14 -59.08 14.26
C GLY A 559 -3.08 -59.65 15.68
N VAL A 560 -3.93 -59.17 16.59
CA VAL A 560 -3.97 -59.63 17.99
C VAL A 560 -4.62 -61.01 18.13
N VAL A 561 -5.64 -61.32 17.33
CA VAL A 561 -6.26 -62.67 17.32
C VAL A 561 -5.31 -63.71 16.72
N GLY A 562 -4.55 -63.36 15.67
CA GLY A 562 -3.53 -64.24 15.08
C GLY A 562 -2.37 -64.56 16.04
N ALA A 563 -1.91 -63.58 16.82
CA ALA A 563 -0.87 -63.77 17.82
C ALA A 563 -1.31 -64.62 19.04
N MET A 564 -2.57 -64.48 19.47
CA MET A 564 -3.13 -65.31 20.55
C MET A 564 -3.31 -66.79 20.17
N TRP A 565 -3.66 -67.08 18.90
CA TRP A 565 -3.75 -68.46 18.41
C TRP A 565 -2.37 -69.13 18.29
N ALA A 566 -1.36 -68.40 17.82
CA ALA A 566 0.01 -68.92 17.73
C ALA A 566 0.67 -69.15 19.11
N TYR A 567 0.31 -68.35 20.12
CA TYR A 567 0.81 -68.53 21.49
C TYR A 567 0.18 -69.73 22.22
N ARG A 568 -1.13 -70.00 22.04
CA ARG A 568 -1.80 -71.18 22.61
C ARG A 568 -1.36 -72.50 21.97
N ALA A 569 -1.09 -72.52 20.66
CA ALA A 569 -0.60 -73.72 19.98
C ALA A 569 0.83 -74.15 20.42
N ARG A 570 1.67 -73.20 20.86
CA ARG A 570 3.03 -73.49 21.34
C ARG A 570 3.10 -73.99 22.79
N ARG A 571 2.10 -73.69 23.64
CA ARG A 571 2.03 -74.22 25.03
C ARG A 571 1.36 -75.58 25.15
N GLY A 572 0.56 -76.01 24.19
CA GLY A 572 -0.10 -77.33 24.20
C GLY A 572 0.81 -78.55 23.93
N ARG A 573 2.11 -78.35 23.68
CA ARG A 573 3.06 -79.44 23.32
C ARG A 573 4.15 -79.73 24.35
N ARG A 574 4.10 -79.13 25.55
CA ARG A 574 5.05 -79.46 26.63
C ARG A 574 4.32 -79.60 27.97
N GLY A 575 3.99 -80.83 28.35
CA GLY A 575 3.58 -81.12 29.73
C GLY A 575 2.70 -82.36 29.88
N ALA A 576 3.24 -83.56 29.65
CA ALA A 576 2.71 -84.79 30.25
C ALA A 576 3.80 -85.89 30.23
N LYS A 577 4.62 -85.93 31.29
CA LYS A 577 5.46 -87.09 31.67
C LYS A 577 5.48 -87.20 33.20
N GLY A 578 5.04 -88.36 33.72
CA GLY A 578 5.28 -88.94 35.07
C GLY A 578 4.44 -88.33 36.21
N ALA A 579 3.42 -89.01 36.78
CA ALA A 579 3.43 -90.18 37.70
C ALA A 579 3.79 -89.81 39.17
N PRO A 580 3.49 -90.63 40.20
CA PRO A 580 2.31 -91.46 40.52
C PRO A 580 1.82 -91.29 41.99
N ALA A 581 0.62 -91.80 42.30
CA ALA A 581 0.17 -92.51 43.53
C ALA A 581 -1.35 -92.37 43.66
#